data_AF-A0A6J4I6H6-F1
#
_entry.id   AF-A0A6J4I6H6-F1
#
_cell.length_a   1.000
_cell.length_b   1.000
_cell.length_c   1.000
_cell.angle_alpha   90.00
_cell.angle_beta   90.00
_cell.angle_gamma   90.00
#
_symmetry.space_group_name_H-M   'P 1'
#
loop_
_entity.id
_entity.type
_entity.pdbx_description
1 polymer ?
#
loop_
_entity_poly.entity_id
_entity_poly.type
_entity_poly.pdbx_seq_one_letter_code
_entity_poly.pdbx_strand_id
1 'polypeptide(L)' 'MKHVSFSGRLVMLGCGSIGQGVLPLILRHIDMPKERITVVTADARG' A
#
# COMPACT_ATOMS: atom_id res chain seq x y z
N MET A 1 15.09 -4.54 3.11
CA MET A 1 15.80 -3.30 2.79
C MET A 1 14.82 -2.35 2.14
N LYS A 2 14.80 -1.08 2.56
CA LYS A 2 14.04 -0.03 1.86
C LYS A 2 14.82 0.38 0.61
N HIS A 3 14.15 0.54 -0.53
CA HIS A 3 14.76 0.86 -1.82
C HIS A 3 14.55 2.31 -2.24
N VAL A 4 13.52 2.97 -1.69
CA VAL A 4 13.17 4.35 -2.04
C VAL A 4 12.43 5.00 -0.87
N SER A 5 12.68 6.28 -0.64
CA SER A 5 11.86 7.11 0.26
C SER A 5 10.79 7.84 -0.53
N PHE A 6 9.55 7.78 -0.06
CA PHE A 6 8.42 8.40 -0.73
C PHE A 6 7.68 9.36 0.22
N SER A 7 7.82 10.65 -0.05
CA SER A 7 7.23 11.72 0.76
C SER A 7 5.75 12.00 0.43
N GLY A 8 5.22 11.43 -0.65
CA GLY A 8 3.84 11.60 -1.08
C GLY A 8 2.82 10.75 -0.31
N ARG A 9 1.58 10.78 -0.80
CA ARG A 9 0.50 9.86 -0.39
C ARG A 9 0.34 8.76 -1.43
N LEU A 10 0.08 7.54 -0.99
CA LEU A 10 -0.11 6.38 -1.85
C LEU A 10 -1.58 5.97 -1.80
N VAL A 11 -2.25 5.98 -2.95
CA VAL A 11 -3.64 5.51 -3.07
C VAL A 11 -3.64 4.19 -3.82
N MET A 12 -4.15 3.14 -3.20
CA MET A 12 -4.39 1.84 -3.83
C MET A 12 -5.87 1.75 -4.22
N LEU A 13 -6.15 1.55 -5.50
CA LEU A 13 -7.50 1.27 -5.99
C LEU A 13 -7.70 -0.25 -6.09
N GLY A 14 -8.59 -0.79 -5.24
CA GLY A 14 -8.81 -2.22 -5.05
C GLY A 14 -7.83 -2.85 -4.04
N CYS A 15 -8.29 -3.86 -3.29
CA CYS A 15 -7.45 -4.62 -2.35
C CYS A 15 -7.86 -6.10 -2.24
N GLY A 16 -8.14 -6.72 -3.38
CA GLY A 16 -8.33 -8.18 -3.47
C GLY A 16 -7.01 -8.94 -3.27
N SER A 17 -6.92 -10.17 -3.77
CA SER A 17 -5.77 -11.06 -3.55
C SER A 17 -4.40 -10.44 -3.89
N ILE A 18 -4.33 -9.67 -4.98
CA ILE A 18 -3.09 -8.98 -5.40
C ILE A 18 -2.77 -7.82 -4.45
N GLY A 19 -3.74 -6.98 -4.11
CA GLY A 19 -3.52 -5.86 -3.20
C GLY A 19 -3.06 -6.31 -1.81
N GLN A 20 -3.66 -7.40 -1.30
CA GLN A 20 -3.27 -8.03 -0.04
C GLN A 20 -1.83 -8.60 -0.08
N GLY A 21 -1.41 -9.18 -1.21
CA GLY A 21 -0.04 -9.65 -1.39
C GLY A 21 0.99 -8.54 -1.58
N VAL A 22 0.60 -7.44 -2.22
CA VAL A 22 1.50 -6.31 -2.54
C VAL A 22 1.67 -5.33 -1.38
N LEU A 23 0.63 -5.08 -0.58
CA LEU A 23 0.70 -4.12 0.54
C LEU A 23 1.84 -4.42 1.53
N PRO A 24 2.08 -5.68 1.96
CA PRO A 24 3.25 -6.02 2.79
C PRO A 24 4.58 -5.71 2.10
N LEU A 25 4.66 -5.89 0.78
CA LEU A 25 5.87 -5.59 0.01
C LEU A 25 6.12 -4.09 -0.07
N ILE A 26 5.07 -3.29 -0.31
CA ILE A 26 5.14 -1.82 -0.24
C ILE A 26 5.68 -1.40 1.13
N LEU A 27 5.08 -1.89 2.22
CA LEU A 27 5.52 -1.57 3.58
C LEU A 27 6.94 -2.07 3.87
N ARG A 28 7.38 -3.18 3.25
CA ARG A 28 8.75 -3.71 3.42
C ARG A 28 9.80 -2.93 2.64
N HIS A 29 9.44 -2.38 1.48
CA HIS A 29 10.41 -1.87 0.49
C HIS A 29 10.38 -0.37 0.27
N ILE A 30 9.28 0.32 0.60
CA ILE A 30 9.14 1.77 0.43
C ILE A 30 9.19 2.43 1.80
N ASP A 31 10.09 3.39 1.97
CA ASP A 31 10.22 4.17 3.18
C ASP A 31 9.18 5.29 3.19
N MET A 32 8.06 5.00 3.84
CA MET A 32 6.96 5.92 4.07
C MET A 32 6.15 5.49 5.30
N PRO A 33 5.52 6.43 6.02
CA PRO A 33 4.58 6.10 7.09
C PRO A 33 3.32 5.42 6.55
N LYS A 34 2.84 4.38 7.23
CA LYS A 34 1.65 3.61 6.82
C LYS A 34 0.40 4.49 6.73
N GLU A 35 0.33 5.56 7.52
CA GLU A 35 -0.77 6.52 7.60
C GLU A 35 -0.92 7.31 6.29
N ARG A 36 0.09 7.30 5.41
CA ARG A 36 0.03 7.92 4.08
C ARG A 36 -0.47 6.96 3.00
N ILE A 37 -0.88 5.74 3.35
CA ILE A 37 -1.46 4.77 2.44
C ILE A 37 -2.98 4.77 2.62
N THR A 38 -3.72 4.94 1.53
CA THR A 38 -5.18 4.84 1.51
C THR A 38 -5.60 3.78 0.52
N VAL A 39 -6.44 2.85 0.96
CA VAL A 39 -7.05 1.84 0.10
C VAL A 39 -8.48 2.28 -0.19
N VAL A 40 -8.82 2.36 -1.48
CA VAL A 40 -10.19 2.58 -1.95
C VAL A 40 -10.64 1.30 -2.63
N THR A 41 -11.63 0.61 -2.08
CA THR A 41 -12.17 -0.63 -2.64
C THR A 41 -13.69 -0.61 -2.64
N ALA A 42 -14.30 -1.37 -3.55
CA ALA A 42 -15.75 -1.54 -3.64
C ALA A 42 -16.28 -2.63 -2.69
N ASP A 43 -15.43 -3.56 -2.24
CA ASP A 43 -15.77 -4.62 -1.28
C ASP A 43 -14.90 -4.50 -0.03
N ALA A 44 -15.51 -4.50 1.15
CA ALA A 44 -14.82 -4.45 2.43
C ALA A 44 -13.93 -5.68 2.69
N ARG A 45 -14.14 -6.78 1.96
CA ARG A 45 -13.32 -7.99 2.02
C ARG A 45 -12.06 -7.90 1.15
N GLY A 46 -12.00 -6.92 0.25
CA GLY A 46 -10.93 -6.76 -0.75
C GLY A 46 -11.44 -6.77 -2.17
#